data_AF-A0A7C1D9K8-F1
#
_entry.id   AF-A0A7C1D9K8-F1
#
_cell.length_a   1.000
_cell.length_b   1.000
_cell.length_c   1.000
_cell.angle_alpha   90.00
_cell.angle_beta   90.00
_cell.angle_gamma   90.00
#
_symmetry.space_group_name_H-M   'P 1'
#
loop_
_entity.id
_entity.type
_entity.pdbx_description
1 polymer ?
#
loop_
_entity_poly.entity_id
_entity_poly.type
_entity_poly.pdbx_seq_one_letter_code
_entity_poly.pdbx_strand_id
1 'polypeptide(L)'
;MVESGTLIKELTAFRENISPVRFGRIGITLGRSDGIAKFFAFSFTNQEKRSLDSLADSPFLGSGVYAIYYHGKSEQAYLPISCTETPIYVGKADAKNPQAETTEEQGNVLHARIREHTKSMIKANLPLKDFFFRASPIQTGMQSAVEDFMIRLFRPIWNKEIKICFGIGKHGDKATTRANRRSPWDTMHPGRKWAEATTTDQMQRHEIEAKIAEHFKNHPIVRDKEHLLKLLALE
;
A
#
# COMPACT_ATOMS: atom_id res chain seq x y z
N MET A 1 -21.60 -18.06 -13.21
CA MET A 1 -20.70 -17.96 -12.02
C MET A 1 -20.82 -19.13 -11.05
N VAL A 2 -21.98 -19.78 -10.91
CA VAL A 2 -22.15 -20.97 -10.03
C VAL A 2 -21.37 -22.19 -10.55
N GLU A 3 -21.33 -22.42 -11.86
CA GLU A 3 -20.67 -23.59 -12.48
C GLU A 3 -19.15 -23.67 -12.22
N SER A 4 -18.45 -22.53 -12.22
CA SER A 4 -17.00 -22.53 -12.04
C SER A 4 -16.58 -22.92 -10.61
N GLY A 5 -17.41 -22.57 -9.62
CA GLY A 5 -17.19 -22.97 -8.22
C GLY A 5 -17.46 -24.46 -7.99
N THR A 6 -18.44 -25.01 -8.71
CA THR A 6 -18.73 -26.46 -8.69
C THR A 6 -17.59 -27.24 -9.33
N LEU A 7 -17.08 -26.79 -10.49
CA LEU A 7 -15.98 -27.44 -11.20
C LEU A 7 -14.67 -27.45 -10.39
N ILE A 8 -14.35 -26.38 -9.67
CA ILE A 8 -13.17 -26.32 -8.80
C ILE A 8 -13.31 -27.29 -7.62
N LYS A 9 -14.51 -27.42 -7.05
CA LYS A 9 -14.78 -28.41 -5.98
C LYS A 9 -14.62 -29.84 -6.48
N GLU A 10 -15.16 -30.14 -7.66
CA GLU A 10 -15.05 -31.47 -8.28
C GLU A 10 -13.61 -31.83 -8.62
N LEU A 11 -12.84 -30.91 -9.20
CA LEU A 11 -11.41 -31.11 -9.49
C LEU A 11 -10.58 -31.30 -8.21
N THR A 12 -10.92 -30.58 -7.14
CA THR A 12 -10.23 -30.70 -5.85
C THR A 12 -10.53 -32.05 -5.20
N ALA A 13 -11.80 -32.46 -5.16
CA ALA A 13 -12.23 -33.76 -4.65
C ALA A 13 -11.65 -34.93 -5.48
N PHE A 14 -11.59 -34.79 -6.81
CA PHE A 14 -10.96 -35.77 -7.68
C PHE A 14 -9.45 -35.90 -7.38
N ARG A 15 -8.75 -34.77 -7.20
CA ARG A 15 -7.33 -34.75 -6.81
C ARG A 15 -7.08 -35.43 -5.47
N GLU A 16 -7.96 -35.22 -4.49
CA GLU A 16 -7.87 -35.84 -3.15
C GLU A 16 -8.15 -37.35 -3.18
N ASN A 17 -8.92 -37.84 -4.15
CA ASN A 17 -9.17 -39.27 -4.33
C ASN A 17 -8.04 -40.02 -5.03
N ILE A 18 -7.30 -39.36 -5.95
CA ILE A 18 -6.19 -39.97 -6.70
C ILE A 18 -4.82 -39.74 -6.06
N SER A 19 -4.72 -38.75 -5.17
CA SER A 19 -3.48 -38.41 -4.47
C SER A 19 -3.55 -38.89 -3.02
N PRO A 20 -2.46 -39.46 -2.46
CA PRO A 20 -2.39 -39.72 -1.02
C PRO A 20 -2.43 -38.44 -0.16
N VAL A 21 -2.40 -37.26 -0.78
CA VAL A 21 -2.52 -35.94 -0.14
C VAL A 21 -4.01 -35.62 0.08
N ARG A 22 -4.51 -35.94 1.28
CA ARG A 22 -5.93 -35.79 1.69
C ARG A 22 -6.32 -34.42 2.25
N PHE A 23 -5.39 -33.46 2.27
CA PHE A 23 -5.63 -32.10 2.74
C PHE A 23 -4.97 -31.09 1.79
N GLY A 24 -5.65 -29.99 1.50
CA GLY A 24 -5.03 -28.85 0.80
C GLY A 24 -3.81 -28.35 1.57
N ARG A 25 -2.63 -28.33 0.94
CA ARG A 25 -1.41 -27.82 1.56
C ARG A 25 -1.52 -26.29 1.67
N ILE A 26 -1.50 -25.75 2.88
CA ILE A 26 -1.16 -24.33 3.07
C ILE A 26 0.34 -24.22 2.78
N GLY A 27 0.68 -23.64 1.63
CA GLY A 27 2.06 -23.45 1.19
C GLY A 27 2.75 -22.35 2.02
N ILE A 28 3.11 -22.65 3.26
CA ILE A 28 4.03 -21.82 4.04
C ILE A 28 5.43 -22.39 3.78
N THR A 29 6.12 -21.84 2.78
CA THR A 29 7.55 -22.12 2.59
C THR A 29 8.32 -20.81 2.67
N LEU A 30 9.52 -20.85 3.25
CA LEU A 30 10.43 -19.69 3.31
C LEU A 30 10.67 -19.06 1.91
N GLY A 31 10.49 -19.83 0.83
CA GLY A 31 10.62 -19.37 -0.56
C GLY A 31 9.32 -18.91 -1.26
N ARG A 32 8.13 -19.16 -0.71
CA ARG A 32 6.84 -18.62 -1.19
C ARG A 32 6.03 -18.14 0.01
N SER A 33 6.30 -16.92 0.44
CA SER A 33 5.72 -16.26 1.61
C SER A 33 4.26 -15.84 1.45
N ASP A 34 3.61 -16.17 0.34
CA ASP A 34 2.26 -15.70 0.01
C ASP A 34 1.23 -16.10 1.08
N GLY A 35 1.35 -17.26 1.72
CA GLY A 35 0.45 -17.65 2.82
C GLY A 35 0.57 -16.74 4.05
N ILE A 36 1.79 -16.42 4.46
CA ILE A 36 2.06 -15.49 5.57
C ILE A 36 1.61 -14.08 5.19
N ALA A 37 1.87 -13.67 3.95
CA ALA A 37 1.52 -12.35 3.46
C ALA A 37 -0.01 -12.16 3.30
N LYS A 38 -0.74 -13.21 2.90
CA LYS A 38 -2.22 -13.25 2.89
C LYS A 38 -2.78 -13.15 4.32
N PHE A 39 -2.23 -13.92 5.26
CA PHE A 39 -2.62 -13.82 6.68
C PHE A 39 -2.32 -12.43 7.25
N PHE A 40 -1.18 -11.84 6.88
CA PHE A 40 -0.86 -10.47 7.21
C PHE A 40 -1.89 -9.51 6.62
N ALA A 41 -2.20 -9.58 5.33
CA ALA A 41 -3.17 -8.68 4.69
C ALA A 41 -4.57 -8.78 5.34
N PHE A 42 -5.01 -10.00 5.68
CA PHE A 42 -6.24 -10.22 6.42
C PHE A 42 -6.19 -9.55 7.81
N SER A 43 -5.17 -9.85 8.61
CA SER A 43 -5.01 -9.31 9.97
C SER A 43 -4.84 -7.79 9.96
N PHE A 44 -4.06 -7.28 9.02
CA PHE A 44 -3.79 -5.86 8.81
C PHE A 44 -5.08 -5.12 8.48
N THR A 45 -5.90 -5.63 7.57
CA THR A 45 -7.16 -4.97 7.16
C THR A 45 -8.25 -5.05 8.24
N ASN A 46 -8.15 -6.02 9.15
CA ASN A 46 -9.05 -6.08 10.31
C ASN A 46 -8.76 -5.03 11.39
N GLN A 47 -7.58 -4.40 11.39
CA GLN A 47 -7.31 -3.28 12.29
C GLN A 47 -8.18 -2.07 11.90
N GLU A 48 -8.53 -1.26 12.88
CA GLU A 48 -9.24 0.00 12.62
C GLU A 48 -8.30 1.00 11.93
N LYS A 49 -8.84 1.73 10.95
CA LYS A 49 -8.12 2.82 10.29
C LYS A 49 -8.01 3.99 11.27
N ARG A 50 -6.80 4.53 11.44
CA ARG A 50 -6.54 5.70 12.29
C ARG A 50 -6.41 6.96 11.42
N SER A 51 -6.86 8.10 11.91
CA SER A 51 -6.70 9.38 11.19
C SER A 51 -5.22 9.75 11.07
N LEU A 52 -4.79 10.24 9.90
CA LEU A 52 -3.44 10.81 9.76
C LEU A 52 -3.29 12.15 10.50
N ASP A 53 -4.39 12.86 10.76
CA ASP A 53 -4.39 14.16 11.44
C ASP A 53 -3.93 14.03 12.90
N SER A 54 -4.30 12.92 13.58
CA SER A 54 -3.92 12.64 14.97
C SER A 54 -2.60 11.87 15.12
N LEU A 55 -1.83 11.67 14.03
CA LEU A 55 -0.60 10.88 14.05
C LEU A 55 0.47 11.48 14.99
N ALA A 56 0.52 12.81 15.09
CA ALA A 56 1.50 13.51 15.91
C ALA A 56 1.27 13.26 17.42
N ASP A 57 0.02 13.06 17.82
CA ASP A 57 -0.40 12.95 19.23
C ASP A 57 -0.23 11.53 19.77
N SER A 58 -0.01 10.54 18.90
CA SER A 58 0.06 9.12 19.27
C SER A 58 1.30 8.45 18.67
N PRO A 59 2.51 8.75 19.18
CA PRO A 59 3.72 8.05 18.78
C PRO A 59 3.66 6.57 19.17
N PHE A 60 4.28 5.72 18.35
CA PHE A 60 4.36 4.29 18.59
C PHE A 60 5.69 3.73 18.11
N LEU A 61 6.06 2.57 18.67
CA LEU A 61 7.27 1.84 18.33
C LEU A 61 6.98 0.73 17.30
N GLY A 62 8.04 0.25 16.67
CA GLY A 62 8.04 -0.82 15.68
C GLY A 62 8.62 -0.43 14.34
N SER A 63 9.04 -1.48 13.62
CA SER A 63 9.39 -1.47 12.21
C SER A 63 8.45 -2.42 11.47
N GLY A 64 8.10 -2.12 10.24
CA GLY A 64 7.09 -2.92 9.55
C GLY A 64 6.48 -2.27 8.34
N VAL A 65 5.21 -2.57 8.10
CA VAL A 65 4.45 -2.12 6.92
C VAL A 65 3.30 -1.22 7.37
N TYR A 66 3.04 -0.21 6.55
CA TYR A 66 1.91 0.70 6.71
C TYR A 66 1.22 0.93 5.36
N ALA A 67 -0.02 1.37 5.44
CA ALA A 67 -0.81 1.75 4.30
C ALA A 67 -1.56 3.05 4.60
N ILE A 68 -1.67 3.92 3.60
CA ILE A 68 -2.43 5.17 3.64
C ILE A 68 -3.69 4.98 2.80
N TYR A 69 -4.82 5.46 3.31
CA TYR A 69 -6.14 5.36 2.71
C TYR A 69 -6.69 6.75 2.49
N TYR A 70 -7.44 6.93 1.41
CA TYR A 70 -8.14 8.17 1.13
C TYR A 70 -9.62 8.02 1.47
N HIS A 71 -10.16 8.95 2.23
CA HIS A 71 -11.55 9.05 2.67
C HIS A 71 -12.14 10.44 2.33
N GLY A 72 -11.41 11.23 1.54
CA GLY A 72 -11.81 12.57 1.14
C GLY A 72 -12.73 12.61 -0.07
N LYS A 73 -13.06 13.84 -0.46
CA LYS A 73 -13.84 14.17 -1.66
C LYS A 73 -13.24 15.30 -2.50
N SER A 74 -12.09 15.82 -2.07
CA SER A 74 -11.44 17.00 -2.62
C SER A 74 -10.75 16.73 -3.96
N GLU A 75 -10.06 15.59 -4.08
CA GLU A 75 -9.42 15.15 -5.33
C GLU A 75 -10.35 14.19 -6.10
N GLN A 76 -10.85 14.65 -7.26
CA GLN A 76 -11.82 13.91 -8.07
C GLN A 76 -11.25 12.59 -8.58
N ALA A 77 -9.96 12.57 -8.94
CA ALA A 77 -9.29 11.37 -9.42
C ALA A 77 -9.28 10.23 -8.39
N TYR A 78 -9.43 10.55 -7.09
CA TYR A 78 -9.34 9.57 -6.00
C TYR A 78 -10.71 9.12 -5.46
N LEU A 79 -11.80 9.69 -5.96
CA LEU A 79 -13.16 9.35 -5.51
C LEU A 79 -13.48 7.84 -5.54
N PRO A 80 -13.08 7.06 -6.56
CA PRO A 80 -13.43 5.63 -6.60
C PRO A 80 -12.93 4.79 -5.43
N ILE A 81 -11.81 5.19 -4.80
CA ILE A 81 -11.23 4.47 -3.63
C ILE A 81 -11.61 5.12 -2.30
N SER A 82 -12.37 6.21 -2.31
CA SER A 82 -12.74 6.93 -1.09
C SER A 82 -13.57 6.03 -0.17
N CYS A 83 -13.18 5.97 1.11
CA CYS A 83 -13.82 5.14 2.13
C CYS A 83 -13.84 3.62 1.85
N THR A 84 -12.93 3.14 1.00
CA THR A 84 -12.77 1.71 0.69
C THR A 84 -11.62 1.07 1.49
N GLU A 85 -11.40 -0.24 1.34
CA GLU A 85 -10.22 -0.95 1.83
C GLU A 85 -9.04 -0.92 0.84
N THR A 86 -9.14 -0.21 -0.30
CA THR A 86 -8.02 0.01 -1.21
C THR A 86 -7.13 1.14 -0.68
N PRO A 87 -5.87 0.87 -0.30
CA PRO A 87 -4.93 1.91 0.06
C PRO A 87 -4.52 2.74 -1.17
N ILE A 88 -4.31 4.04 -0.98
CA ILE A 88 -3.73 4.91 -2.01
C ILE A 88 -2.21 4.74 -2.08
N TYR A 89 -1.58 4.33 -0.97
CA TYR A 89 -0.15 4.08 -0.85
C TYR A 89 0.12 2.96 0.17
N VAL A 90 1.10 2.11 -0.11
CA VAL A 90 1.67 1.14 0.82
C VAL A 90 3.16 1.42 0.95
N GLY A 91 3.69 1.32 2.16
CA GLY A 91 5.11 1.49 2.39
C GLY A 91 5.62 0.65 3.55
N LYS A 92 6.95 0.55 3.65
CA LYS A 92 7.63 -0.02 4.81
C LYS A 92 8.54 0.95 5.55
N ALA A 93 8.93 0.55 6.76
CA ALA A 93 10.02 1.13 7.53
C ALA A 93 10.85 0.00 8.14
N ASP A 94 12.14 -0.02 7.83
CA ASP A 94 13.09 -1.02 8.35
C ASP A 94 13.65 -0.57 9.71
N ALA A 95 13.86 -1.52 10.61
CA ALA A 95 14.56 -1.26 11.87
C ALA A 95 16.00 -0.78 11.60
N LYS A 96 16.50 0.13 12.44
CA LYS A 96 17.91 0.56 12.35
C LYS A 96 18.87 -0.58 12.68
N ASN A 97 18.49 -1.43 13.63
CA ASN A 97 19.19 -2.67 13.95
C ASN A 97 18.53 -3.84 13.18
N PRO A 98 19.23 -4.48 12.23
CA PRO A 98 18.70 -5.63 11.49
C PRO A 98 18.43 -6.87 12.37
N GLN A 99 18.95 -6.90 13.59
CA GLN A 99 18.76 -7.98 14.56
C GLN A 99 17.71 -7.65 15.63
N ALA A 100 16.97 -6.54 15.50
CA ALA A 100 15.92 -6.21 16.45
C ALA A 100 14.80 -7.27 16.42
N GLU A 101 14.50 -7.87 17.56
CA GLU A 101 13.48 -8.92 17.72
C GLU A 101 12.19 -8.35 18.31
N THR A 102 12.31 -7.34 19.16
CA THR A 102 11.18 -6.69 19.85
C THR A 102 10.78 -5.36 19.21
N THR A 103 9.54 -4.92 19.46
CA THR A 103 9.04 -3.64 18.93
C THR A 103 9.81 -2.46 19.52
N GLU A 104 10.26 -2.59 20.77
CA GLU A 104 11.09 -1.64 21.49
C GLU A 104 12.45 -1.45 20.83
N GLU A 105 13.15 -2.56 20.51
CA GLU A 105 14.44 -2.54 19.82
C GLU A 105 14.34 -1.97 18.40
N GLN A 106 13.20 -2.18 17.74
CA GLN A 106 12.93 -1.61 16.42
C GLN A 106 12.80 -0.08 16.46
N GLY A 107 12.46 0.51 17.61
CA GLY A 107 12.32 1.94 17.81
C GLY A 107 11.12 2.54 17.07
N ASN A 108 11.08 3.86 16.88
CA ASN A 108 9.92 4.57 16.31
C ASN A 108 9.95 4.73 14.77
N VAL A 109 10.65 3.85 14.04
CA VAL A 109 10.92 4.03 12.61
C VAL A 109 9.65 4.07 11.75
N LEU A 110 8.64 3.26 12.10
CA LEU A 110 7.37 3.21 11.37
C LEU A 110 6.58 4.51 11.54
N HIS A 111 6.46 5.00 12.78
CA HIS A 111 5.83 6.31 13.08
C HIS A 111 6.56 7.45 12.37
N ALA A 112 7.90 7.48 12.47
CA ALA A 112 8.72 8.50 11.83
C ALA A 112 8.51 8.53 10.31
N ARG A 113 8.44 7.36 9.66
CA ARG A 113 8.25 7.25 8.22
C ARG A 113 6.88 7.75 7.76
N ILE A 114 5.80 7.39 8.47
CA ILE A 114 4.46 7.89 8.14
C ILE A 114 4.41 9.41 8.35
N ARG A 115 5.05 9.92 9.42
CA ARG A 115 5.15 11.36 9.69
C ARG A 115 5.91 12.13 8.61
N GLU A 116 6.91 11.52 7.96
CA GLU A 116 7.56 12.10 6.78
C GLU A 116 6.57 12.29 5.61
N HIS A 117 5.72 11.29 5.35
CA HIS A 117 4.67 11.39 4.33
C HIS A 117 3.65 12.47 4.68
N THR A 118 3.21 12.54 5.93
CA THR A 118 2.32 13.61 6.43
C THR A 118 2.92 15.00 6.18
N LYS A 119 4.22 15.20 6.46
CA LYS A 119 4.91 16.48 6.15
C LYS A 119 4.92 16.80 4.67
N SER A 120 5.07 15.81 3.79
CA SER A 120 4.99 16.01 2.33
C SER A 120 3.57 16.39 1.89
N MET A 121 2.54 15.76 2.47
CA MET A 121 1.14 16.04 2.17
C MET A 121 0.73 17.45 2.63
N ILE A 122 1.15 17.88 3.83
CA ILE A 122 0.93 19.25 4.33
C ILE A 122 1.53 20.27 3.36
N LYS A 123 2.77 20.07 2.91
CA LYS A 123 3.43 20.98 1.97
C LYS A 123 2.70 21.07 0.63
N ALA A 124 2.00 20.01 0.23
CA ALA A 124 1.21 19.95 -0.98
C ALA A 124 -0.26 20.36 -0.76
N ASN A 125 -0.59 20.98 0.38
CA ASN A 125 -1.93 21.43 0.77
C ASN A 125 -3.00 20.32 0.75
N LEU A 126 -2.61 19.06 0.95
CA LEU A 126 -3.56 17.96 1.09
C LEU A 126 -4.18 17.97 2.50
N PRO A 127 -5.52 17.94 2.63
CA PRO A 127 -6.19 17.96 3.92
C PRO A 127 -6.00 16.62 4.65
N LEU A 128 -5.16 16.58 5.69
CA LEU A 128 -4.83 15.32 6.39
C LEU A 128 -6.03 14.57 6.96
N LYS A 129 -7.09 15.29 7.33
CA LYS A 129 -8.38 14.71 7.77
C LYS A 129 -9.04 13.80 6.73
N ASP A 130 -8.71 13.97 5.45
CA ASP A 130 -9.21 13.14 4.34
C ASP A 130 -8.41 11.83 4.21
N PHE A 131 -7.39 11.62 5.05
CA PHE A 131 -6.51 10.47 4.95
C PHE A 131 -6.39 9.71 6.27
N PHE A 132 -6.35 8.39 6.13
CA PHE A 132 -6.25 7.46 7.23
C PHE A 132 -5.06 6.53 7.00
N PHE A 133 -4.62 5.85 8.05
CA PHE A 133 -3.57 4.87 7.95
C PHE A 133 -3.84 3.62 8.79
N ARG A 134 -3.18 2.54 8.39
CA ARG A 134 -2.91 1.38 9.23
C ARG A 134 -1.41 1.15 9.26
N ALA A 135 -0.91 0.64 10.37
CA ALA A 135 0.51 0.37 10.56
C ALA A 135 0.65 -0.87 11.44
N SER A 136 1.47 -1.81 11.02
CA SER A 136 1.74 -3.03 11.78
C SER A 136 3.24 -3.23 11.91
N PRO A 137 3.79 -3.19 13.13
CA PRO A 137 5.09 -3.77 13.41
C PRO A 137 5.09 -5.24 12.99
N ILE A 138 6.18 -5.69 12.39
CA ILE A 138 6.40 -7.09 12.01
C ILE A 138 7.85 -7.47 12.27
N GLN A 139 8.14 -8.76 12.20
CA GLN A 139 9.50 -9.27 12.39
C GLN A 139 10.49 -8.62 11.41
N THR A 140 11.66 -8.25 11.93
CA THR A 140 12.75 -7.67 11.15
C THR A 140 13.20 -8.64 10.05
N GLY A 141 13.38 -8.13 8.83
CA GLY A 141 13.70 -8.91 7.64
C GLY A 141 12.48 -9.28 6.77
N MET A 142 11.25 -9.18 7.29
CA MET A 142 10.03 -9.52 6.55
C MET A 142 9.39 -8.33 5.83
N GLN A 143 9.85 -7.10 6.11
CA GLN A 143 9.19 -5.88 5.65
C GLN A 143 9.06 -5.77 4.13
N SER A 144 10.14 -6.04 3.39
CA SER A 144 10.12 -5.98 1.92
C SER A 144 9.16 -7.00 1.32
N ALA A 145 9.18 -8.24 1.80
CA ALA A 145 8.32 -9.30 1.27
C ALA A 145 6.83 -8.98 1.47
N VAL A 146 6.47 -8.42 2.64
CA VAL A 146 5.10 -8.03 2.96
C VAL A 146 4.68 -6.77 2.19
N GLU A 147 5.55 -5.75 2.09
CA GLU A 147 5.31 -4.57 1.26
C GLU A 147 5.06 -4.95 -0.20
N ASP A 148 5.93 -5.78 -0.78
CA ASP A 148 5.81 -6.24 -2.16
C ASP A 148 4.49 -7.00 -2.38
N PHE A 149 4.10 -7.85 -1.43
CA PHE A 149 2.82 -8.55 -1.50
C PHE A 149 1.63 -7.59 -1.45
N MET A 150 1.62 -6.65 -0.49
CA MET A 150 0.56 -5.65 -0.34
C MET A 150 0.45 -4.75 -1.59
N ILE A 151 1.57 -4.36 -2.19
CA ILE A 151 1.58 -3.61 -3.45
C ILE A 151 1.03 -4.45 -4.61
N ARG A 152 1.35 -5.75 -4.67
CA ARG A 152 0.79 -6.66 -5.69
C ARG A 152 -0.71 -6.83 -5.55
N LEU A 153 -1.18 -7.02 -4.33
CA LEU A 153 -2.58 -7.26 -3.99
C LEU A 153 -3.44 -6.01 -4.27
N PHE A 154 -3.03 -4.85 -3.76
CA PHE A 154 -3.87 -3.65 -3.78
C PHE A 154 -3.59 -2.70 -4.94
N ARG A 155 -2.42 -2.82 -5.59
CA ARG A 155 -1.97 -1.92 -6.66
C ARG A 155 -2.13 -0.41 -6.36
N PRO A 156 -1.70 0.08 -5.19
CA PRO A 156 -1.89 1.47 -4.77
C PRO A 156 -1.31 2.50 -5.76
N ILE A 157 -2.12 3.47 -6.19
CA ILE A 157 -1.76 4.41 -7.28
C ILE A 157 -0.57 5.32 -6.99
N TRP A 158 -0.21 5.55 -5.72
CA TRP A 158 0.96 6.35 -5.33
C TRP A 158 2.28 5.56 -5.29
N ASN A 159 2.23 4.24 -5.39
CA ASN A 159 3.42 3.40 -5.40
C ASN A 159 4.13 3.44 -6.76
N LYS A 160 5.47 3.45 -6.73
CA LYS A 160 6.31 3.56 -7.94
C LYS A 160 6.13 2.36 -8.87
N GLU A 161 5.81 1.21 -8.32
CA GLU A 161 5.59 -0.06 -9.00
C GLU A 161 4.41 0.04 -9.98
N ILE A 162 3.43 0.91 -9.68
CA ILE A 162 2.21 1.08 -10.48
C ILE A 162 2.42 2.08 -11.62
N LYS A 163 3.46 2.93 -11.53
CA LYS A 163 3.88 3.88 -12.59
C LYS A 163 2.78 4.88 -13.02
N ILE A 164 1.90 5.26 -12.09
CA ILE A 164 0.83 6.25 -12.32
C ILE A 164 1.14 7.56 -11.57
N CYS A 165 0.90 7.61 -10.26
CA CYS A 165 1.00 8.81 -9.45
C CYS A 165 2.13 8.70 -8.42
N PHE A 166 3.32 8.29 -8.87
CA PHE A 166 4.45 8.02 -7.98
C PHE A 166 5.24 9.28 -7.62
N GLY A 167 5.93 9.25 -6.48
CA GLY A 167 6.85 10.32 -6.06
C GLY A 167 6.68 10.85 -4.65
N ILE A 168 5.67 10.39 -3.90
CA ILE A 168 5.44 10.84 -2.52
C ILE A 168 6.63 10.57 -1.60
N GLY A 169 7.31 9.42 -1.77
CA GLY A 169 8.48 9.03 -0.98
C GLY A 169 9.81 9.67 -1.40
N LYS A 170 9.83 10.55 -2.41
CA LYS A 170 11.03 11.29 -2.78
C LYS A 170 11.35 12.34 -1.71
N HIS A 171 12.58 12.29 -1.20
CA HIS A 171 13.17 13.33 -0.38
C HIS A 171 14.01 14.25 -1.25
N GLY A 172 14.05 15.53 -0.92
CA GLY A 172 14.71 16.54 -1.73
C GLY A 172 16.21 16.31 -1.80
N ASP A 173 16.68 15.66 -2.85
CA ASP A 173 18.06 15.80 -3.29
C ASP A 173 18.27 17.26 -3.72
N LYS A 174 19.46 17.81 -3.45
CA LYS A 174 19.80 19.19 -3.82
C LYS A 174 19.42 19.44 -5.28
N ALA A 175 18.73 20.54 -5.55
CA ALA A 175 18.26 20.97 -6.87
C ALA A 175 19.35 21.04 -7.96
N THR A 176 20.62 20.85 -7.60
CA THR A 176 21.78 20.75 -8.49
C THR A 176 21.83 19.43 -9.28
N THR A 177 21.09 18.38 -8.92
CA THR A 177 20.86 17.22 -9.81
C THR A 177 19.77 17.56 -10.84
N ARG A 178 20.07 18.57 -11.68
CA ARG A 178 19.20 19.29 -12.65
C ARG A 178 18.65 18.46 -13.83
N ALA A 179 18.53 17.14 -13.71
CA ALA A 179 17.96 16.27 -14.74
C ALA A 179 16.62 15.65 -14.34
N ASN A 180 16.24 15.70 -13.07
CA ASN A 180 15.03 15.03 -12.59
C ASN A 180 13.78 15.88 -12.84
N ARG A 181 13.01 15.50 -13.86
CA ARG A 181 11.64 16.00 -14.13
C ARG A 181 10.74 15.83 -12.90
N ARG A 182 9.74 16.72 -12.74
CA ARG A 182 8.78 16.73 -11.64
C ARG A 182 7.99 15.42 -11.63
N SER A 183 7.87 14.78 -10.47
CA SER A 183 7.22 13.47 -10.38
C SER A 183 5.71 13.58 -10.64
N PRO A 184 5.03 12.53 -11.12
CA PRO A 184 3.58 12.56 -11.29
C PRO A 184 2.82 12.93 -10.01
N TRP A 185 3.30 12.48 -8.83
CA TRP A 185 2.70 12.89 -7.56
C TRP A 185 2.81 14.40 -7.33
N ASP A 186 3.96 15.01 -7.63
CA ASP A 186 4.16 16.46 -7.53
C ASP A 186 3.36 17.25 -8.59
N THR A 187 3.11 16.67 -9.76
CA THR A 187 2.22 17.27 -10.78
C THR A 187 0.77 17.30 -10.29
N MET A 188 0.30 16.23 -9.65
CA MET A 188 -1.04 16.19 -9.05
C MET A 188 -1.16 17.11 -7.83
N HIS A 189 -0.09 17.19 -7.04
CA HIS A 189 -0.06 17.83 -5.72
C HIS A 189 1.08 18.86 -5.62
N PRO A 190 0.92 20.07 -6.20
CA PRO A 190 1.92 21.13 -6.12
C PRO A 190 2.09 21.68 -4.69
N GLY A 191 3.28 22.22 -4.39
CA GLY A 191 3.58 22.89 -3.10
C GLY A 191 4.90 22.45 -2.43
N ARG A 192 5.50 21.33 -2.87
CA ARG A 192 6.86 20.97 -2.44
C ARG A 192 7.89 21.86 -3.14
N LYS A 193 8.47 22.83 -2.43
CA LYS A 193 9.47 23.79 -2.94
C LYS A 193 10.54 23.22 -3.88
N TRP A 194 11.05 22.01 -3.61
CA TRP A 194 12.08 21.39 -4.45
C TRP A 194 11.54 20.91 -5.80
N ALA A 195 10.25 20.54 -5.88
CA ALA A 195 9.58 20.13 -7.12
C ALA A 195 9.12 21.34 -7.96
N GLU A 196 8.91 22.49 -7.33
CA GLU A 196 8.63 23.77 -8.00
C GLU A 196 9.86 24.30 -8.75
N ALA A 197 11.07 24.02 -8.25
CA ALA A 197 12.32 24.36 -8.92
C ALA A 197 12.54 23.58 -10.24
N THR A 198 11.74 22.55 -10.50
CA THR A 198 11.77 21.79 -11.75
C THR A 198 10.81 22.38 -12.77
N THR A 199 11.31 22.59 -14.00
CA THR A 199 10.56 23.23 -15.10
C THR A 199 9.79 22.26 -16.01
N THR A 200 10.03 20.95 -15.90
CA THR A 200 9.41 19.94 -16.77
C THR A 200 8.79 18.81 -15.97
N ASP A 201 7.54 18.48 -16.27
CA ASP A 201 6.81 17.38 -15.67
C ASP A 201 7.14 16.04 -16.35
N GLN A 202 7.16 14.95 -15.57
CA GLN A 202 7.27 13.59 -16.12
C GLN A 202 6.01 13.18 -16.87
N MET A 203 4.85 13.66 -16.42
CA MET A 203 3.54 13.35 -16.93
C MET A 203 2.61 14.53 -16.63
N GLN A 204 1.74 14.89 -17.57
CA GLN A 204 0.77 15.96 -17.40
C GLN A 204 -0.39 15.50 -16.51
N ARG A 205 -1.03 16.43 -15.79
CA ARG A 205 -2.14 16.11 -14.88
C ARG A 205 -3.24 15.27 -15.53
N HIS A 206 -3.70 15.66 -16.72
CA HIS A 206 -4.75 14.95 -17.45
C HIS A 206 -4.36 13.51 -17.83
N GLU A 207 -3.08 13.27 -18.14
CA GLU A 207 -2.58 11.91 -18.44
C GLU A 207 -2.56 11.05 -17.17
N ILE A 208 -2.22 11.63 -16.02
CA ILE A 208 -2.24 10.95 -14.71
C ILE A 208 -3.69 10.59 -14.36
N GLU A 209 -4.62 11.53 -14.49
CA GLU A 209 -6.05 11.32 -14.23
C GLU A 209 -6.64 10.23 -15.13
N ALA A 210 -6.32 10.24 -16.43
CA ALA A 210 -6.73 9.21 -17.37
C ALA A 210 -6.19 7.82 -16.98
N LYS A 211 -4.92 7.72 -16.59
CA LYS A 211 -4.30 6.47 -16.12
C LYS A 211 -4.91 5.98 -14.80
N ILE A 212 -5.24 6.88 -13.87
CA ILE A 212 -5.94 6.51 -12.64
C ILE A 212 -7.32 5.93 -12.96
N ALA A 213 -8.08 6.59 -13.84
CA ALA A 213 -9.40 6.13 -14.25
C ALA A 213 -9.34 4.77 -14.96
N GLU A 214 -8.36 4.54 -15.83
CA GLU A 214 -8.12 3.25 -16.47
C GLU A 214 -7.71 2.18 -15.45
N HIS A 215 -6.83 2.52 -14.52
CA HIS A 215 -6.37 1.61 -13.47
C HIS A 215 -7.53 1.07 -12.63
N PHE A 216 -8.45 1.94 -12.21
CA PHE A 216 -9.63 1.54 -11.43
C PHE A 216 -10.69 0.76 -12.23
N LYS A 217 -10.64 0.80 -13.57
CA LYS A 217 -11.47 -0.08 -14.42
C LYS A 217 -10.87 -1.48 -14.54
N ASN A 218 -9.54 -1.55 -14.66
CA ASN A 218 -8.83 -2.80 -14.94
C ASN A 218 -8.46 -3.60 -13.68
N HIS A 219 -8.41 -2.96 -12.52
CA HIS A 219 -8.03 -3.58 -11.26
C HIS A 219 -9.15 -3.41 -10.21
N PRO A 220 -9.49 -4.49 -9.48
CA PRO A 220 -10.60 -4.45 -8.53
C PRO A 220 -10.29 -3.51 -7.36
N ILE A 221 -11.19 -2.57 -7.11
CA ILE A 221 -11.22 -1.79 -5.87
C ILE A 221 -11.75 -2.67 -4.75
N VAL A 222 -10.97 -2.84 -3.70
CA VAL A 222 -11.32 -3.58 -2.50
C VAL A 222 -12.25 -2.72 -1.65
N ARG A 223 -13.55 -2.82 -1.92
CA ARG A 223 -14.61 -1.99 -1.30
C ARG A 223 -14.66 -2.16 0.22
N ASP A 224 -14.61 -3.39 0.69
CA ASP A 224 -14.80 -3.76 2.08
C ASP A 224 -13.98 -5.02 2.46
N LYS A 225 -14.03 -5.37 3.74
CA LYS A 225 -13.30 -6.52 4.30
C LYS A 225 -13.77 -7.87 3.72
N GLU A 226 -15.05 -7.98 3.34
CA GLU A 226 -15.60 -9.20 2.75
C GLU A 226 -15.10 -9.41 1.31
N HIS A 227 -15.02 -8.34 0.53
CA HIS A 227 -14.42 -8.35 -0.80
C HIS A 227 -12.93 -8.74 -0.74
N LEU A 228 -12.18 -8.21 0.23
CA LEU A 228 -10.79 -8.62 0.43
C LEU A 228 -10.66 -10.13 0.70
N LEU A 229 -11.49 -10.66 1.60
CA LEU A 229 -11.49 -12.08 1.93
C LEU A 229 -11.70 -12.97 0.69
N LYS A 230 -12.62 -12.56 -0.19
CA LYS A 230 -12.87 -13.25 -1.46
C LYS A 230 -11.64 -13.19 -2.37
N LEU A 231 -10.97 -12.05 -2.48
CA LEU A 231 -9.75 -11.91 -3.28
C LEU A 231 -8.61 -12.79 -2.76
N LEU A 232 -8.36 -12.79 -1.44
CA LEU A 232 -7.31 -13.60 -0.82
C LEU A 232 -7.54 -15.11 -0.97
N ALA A 233 -8.80 -15.55 -1.12
CA ALA A 233 -9.17 -16.94 -1.34
C ALA A 233 -9.02 -17.40 -2.80
N LEU A 234 -8.93 -16.47 -3.76
CA LEU A 234 -8.83 -16.75 -5.19
C LEU A 234 -7.39 -16.66 -5.73
N GLU A 235 -6.52 -15.86 -5.11
CA GLU A 235 -5.06 -15.92 -5.30
C GLU A 235 -4.45 -17.17 -4.66
#